data_AF-A0A959PQP7-F1
#
_entry.id   AF-A0A959PQP7-F1
#
_cell.length_a   1.000
_cell.length_b   1.000
_cell.length_c   1.000
_cell.angle_alpha   90.00
_cell.angle_beta   90.00
_cell.angle_gamma   90.00
#
_symmetry.space_group_name_H-M   'P 1'
#
loop_
_entity.id
_entity.type
_entity.pdbx_description
1 polymer ?
#
loop_
_entity_poly.entity_id
_entity_poly.type
_entity_poly.pdbx_seq_one_letter_code
_entity_poly.pdbx_strand_id
1 'polypeptide(L)'
;MNKKISFLGLGTYTVLLILSIVFFKERAAFVDIAFHIFYIIKDNDFAIQNHRFIAFFTQLFPLFSSKMGLSLSNIMKLYSSSFIVLNVIIFAFLSYILRIWKFALILILMNTIIVSHTFYWI
;
A
#
# COMPACT_ATOMS: atom_id res chain seq x y z
N MET A 1 -14.88 -16.72 12.06
CA MET A 1 -14.26 -16.32 10.78
C MET A 1 -15.15 -16.79 9.64
N ASN A 2 -15.63 -15.89 8.78
CA ASN A 2 -16.40 -16.29 7.60
C ASN A 2 -15.41 -16.71 6.50
N LYS A 3 -15.26 -18.02 6.27
CA LYS A 3 -14.29 -18.58 5.31
C LYS A 3 -14.43 -17.98 3.92
N LYS A 4 -15.66 -17.69 3.47
CA LYS A 4 -15.92 -17.10 2.14
C LYS A 4 -15.27 -15.73 2.01
N ILE A 5 -15.40 -14.88 3.04
CA ILE A 5 -14.82 -13.54 3.05
C ILE A 5 -13.31 -13.59 3.16
N SER A 6 -12.77 -14.52 3.95
CA SER A 6 -11.32 -14.73 4.02
C SER A 6 -10.73 -15.12 2.67
N PHE A 7 -11.33 -16.08 1.96
CA PHE A 7 -10.88 -16.46 0.61
C PHE A 7 -11.02 -15.33 -0.40
N LEU A 8 -12.15 -14.60 -0.36
CA LEU A 8 -12.38 -13.45 -1.23
C LEU A 8 -11.32 -12.36 -1.00
N GLY A 9 -11.03 -12.02 0.26
CA GLY A 9 -10.04 -11.02 0.61
C GLY A 9 -8.63 -11.44 0.20
N LEU A 10 -8.23 -12.68 0.50
CA LEU A 10 -6.93 -13.21 0.09
C LEU A 10 -6.75 -13.15 -1.43
N GLY A 11 -7.74 -13.64 -2.19
CA GLY A 11 -7.71 -13.59 -3.65
C GLY A 11 -7.62 -12.15 -4.18
N THR A 12 -8.50 -11.27 -3.69
CA THR A 12 -8.54 -9.86 -4.10
C THR A 12 -7.22 -9.15 -3.82
N TYR A 13 -6.70 -9.24 -2.61
CA TYR A 13 -5.46 -8.55 -2.26
C TYR A 13 -4.23 -9.15 -2.95
N THR A 14 -4.24 -10.45 -3.26
CA THR A 14 -3.18 -11.06 -4.07
C THR A 14 -3.15 -10.44 -5.47
N VAL A 15 -4.32 -10.32 -6.10
CA VAL A 15 -4.45 -9.68 -7.42
C VAL A 15 -4.01 -8.21 -7.33
N LEU A 16 -4.51 -7.44 -6.35
CA LEU A 16 -4.13 -6.04 -6.17
C LEU A 16 -2.63 -5.87 -5.91
N LEU A 17 -2.00 -6.79 -5.17
CA LEU A 17 -0.56 -6.76 -4.90
C LEU A 17 0.22 -6.96 -6.20
N ILE A 18 -0.15 -7.96 -7.01
CA ILE A 18 0.46 -8.19 -8.32
C ILE A 18 0.30 -6.95 -9.21
N LEU A 19 -0.91 -6.40 -9.30
CA LEU A 19 -1.18 -5.20 -10.08
C LEU A 19 -0.38 -4.00 -9.56
N SER A 20 -0.16 -3.86 -8.25
CA SER A 20 0.62 -2.74 -7.70
C SER A 20 2.10 -2.79 -8.11
N ILE A 21 2.62 -3.99 -8.35
CA ILE A 21 3.98 -4.22 -8.83
C ILE A 21 4.06 -4.03 -10.34
N VAL A 22 3.04 -4.48 -11.10
CA VAL A 22 2.98 -4.32 -12.55
C VAL A 22 2.83 -2.83 -12.93
N PHE A 23 1.87 -2.14 -12.31
CA PHE A 23 1.56 -0.73 -12.55
C PHE A 23 2.28 0.24 -11.60
N PHE A 24 3.48 -0.13 -11.16
CA PHE A 24 4.20 0.66 -10.16
C PHE A 24 4.60 2.04 -10.68
N LYS A 25 4.80 2.21 -12.00
CA LYS A 25 5.18 3.50 -12.58
C LYS A 25 3.99 4.46 -12.56
N GLU A 26 2.82 3.99 -12.97
CA GLU A 26 1.59 4.75 -12.98
C GLU A 26 1.19 5.20 -11.57
N ARG A 27 1.50 4.38 -10.56
CA ARG A 27 1.23 4.65 -9.14
C ARG A 27 2.29 5.56 -8.51
N ALA A 28 3.58 5.32 -8.76
CA ALA A 28 4.67 5.94 -8.01
C ALA A 28 5.44 7.04 -8.77
N ALA A 29 5.29 7.14 -10.09
CA ALA A 29 5.84 8.26 -10.88
C ALA A 29 4.88 9.46 -10.94
N PHE A 30 3.81 9.42 -10.14
CA PHE A 30 2.89 10.54 -9.98
C PHE A 30 3.45 11.56 -8.99
N VAL A 31 3.11 12.84 -9.17
CA VAL A 31 3.80 14.00 -8.57
C VAL A 31 4.07 13.85 -7.06
N ASP A 32 3.05 13.52 -6.26
CA ASP A 32 3.17 13.46 -4.79
C ASP A 32 4.12 12.34 -4.34
N ILE A 33 3.90 11.12 -4.82
CA ILE A 33 4.74 9.96 -4.45
C ILE A 33 6.16 10.08 -5.00
N ALA A 34 6.33 10.55 -6.24
CA ALA A 34 7.65 10.77 -6.81
C ALA A 34 8.45 11.80 -5.99
N PHE A 35 7.77 12.83 -5.48
CA PHE A 35 8.36 13.83 -4.59
C PHE A 35 8.76 13.21 -3.24
N HIS A 36 7.90 12.38 -2.63
CA HIS A 36 8.26 11.64 -1.43
C HIS A 36 9.48 10.74 -1.65
N ILE A 37 9.53 9.98 -2.74
CA ILE A 37 10.68 9.12 -3.09
C ILE A 37 11.96 9.95 -3.19
N PHE A 38 11.90 11.11 -3.85
CA PHE A 38 13.05 11.99 -4.00
C PHE A 38 13.60 12.44 -2.64
N TYR A 39 12.75 12.93 -1.73
CA TYR A 39 13.20 13.36 -0.40
C TYR A 39 13.69 12.19 0.46
N ILE A 40 13.03 11.03 0.40
CA ILE A 40 13.46 9.84 1.13
C ILE A 40 14.84 9.38 0.69
N ILE A 41 15.12 9.41 -0.62
CA ILE A 41 16.44 9.03 -1.15
C ILE A 41 17.49 10.10 -0.82
N LYS A 42 17.15 11.39 -1.00
CA LYS A 42 18.06 12.52 -0.79
C LYS A 42 18.48 12.67 0.68
N ASP A 43 17.50 12.67 1.58
CA ASP A 43 17.71 12.96 3.01
C ASP A 43 17.92 11.70 3.84
N ASN A 44 17.68 10.53 3.24
CA ASN A 44 17.82 9.22 3.89
C ASN A 44 17.00 9.09 5.19
N ASP A 45 15.87 9.80 5.22
CA ASP A 45 14.92 9.87 6.32
C ASP A 45 13.48 9.94 5.78
N PHE A 46 12.50 9.87 6.68
CA PHE A 46 11.09 9.98 6.30
C PHE A 46 10.76 11.35 5.68
N ALA A 47 9.96 11.35 4.62
CA ALA A 47 9.43 12.56 4.00
C ALA A 47 7.99 12.82 4.49
N ILE A 48 7.79 13.04 5.79
CA ILE A 48 6.46 13.32 6.35
C ILE A 48 6.07 14.77 6.04
N GLN A 49 5.21 14.95 5.05
CA GLN A 49 4.73 16.26 4.62
C GLN A 49 3.28 16.49 5.08
N ASN A 50 2.90 17.77 5.20
CA ASN A 50 1.52 18.19 5.52
C ASN A 50 0.92 17.51 6.78
N HIS A 51 1.76 17.18 7.76
CA HIS A 51 1.34 16.47 8.99
C HIS A 51 0.62 15.13 8.70
N ARG A 52 0.91 14.47 7.57
CA ARG A 52 0.37 13.16 7.21
C ARG A 52 1.13 12.03 7.92
N PHE A 53 1.03 11.95 9.24
CA PHE A 53 1.79 10.98 10.05
C PHE A 53 1.53 9.52 9.70
N ILE A 54 0.33 9.20 9.18
CA ILE A 54 0.00 7.83 8.74
C ILE A 54 0.87 7.38 7.56
N ALA A 55 1.41 8.32 6.77
CA ALA A 55 2.35 8.02 5.69
C ALA A 55 3.65 7.38 6.18
N PHE A 56 3.96 7.48 7.48
CA PHE A 56 5.06 6.75 8.11
C PHE A 56 5.03 5.26 7.74
N PHE A 57 3.87 4.60 7.84
CA PHE A 57 3.77 3.16 7.60
C PHE A 57 4.10 2.76 6.17
N THR A 58 3.69 3.57 5.18
CA THR A 58 3.98 3.31 3.77
C THR A 58 5.41 3.71 3.41
N GLN A 59 5.94 4.78 4.02
CA GLN A 59 7.31 5.26 3.78
C GLN A 59 8.41 4.38 4.41
N LEU A 60 8.08 3.48 5.34
CA LEU A 60 9.04 2.49 5.84
C LEU A 60 9.68 1.69 4.70
N PHE A 61 8.88 1.30 3.70
CA PHE A 61 9.33 0.49 2.57
C PHE A 61 10.36 1.21 1.66
N PRO A 62 10.07 2.40 1.11
CA PRO A 62 11.05 3.16 0.34
C PRO A 62 12.27 3.57 1.18
N LEU A 63 12.11 3.87 2.47
CA LEU A 63 13.24 4.25 3.33
C LEU A 63 14.20 3.08 3.57
N PHE A 64 13.69 1.90 3.94
CA PHE A 64 14.54 0.72 4.11
C PHE A 64 15.20 0.29 2.80
N SER A 65 14.45 0.32 1.68
CA SER A 65 15.02 -0.04 0.38
C SER A 65 16.08 0.95 -0.11
N SER A 66 15.91 2.25 0.18
CA SER A 66 16.93 3.29 -0.04
C SER A 66 18.19 3.01 0.78
N LYS A 67 18.05 2.72 2.09
CA LYS A 67 19.18 2.38 2.99
C LYS A 67 19.93 1.11 2.57
N MET A 68 19.23 0.17 1.93
CA MET A 68 19.83 -1.05 1.36
C MET A 68 20.51 -0.82 0.01
N GLY A 69 20.46 0.41 -0.54
CA GLY A 69 21.05 0.72 -1.85
C GLY A 69 20.33 0.05 -3.02
N LEU A 70 19.05 -0.26 -2.89
CA LEU A 70 18.27 -0.85 -3.99
C LEU A 70 18.10 0.14 -5.14
N SER A 71 17.92 -0.39 -6.36
CA SER A 71 17.65 0.44 -7.53
C SER A 71 16.35 1.23 -7.40
N LEU A 72 16.27 2.40 -8.04
CA LEU A 72 15.09 3.26 -8.01
C LEU A 72 13.80 2.51 -8.42
N SER A 73 13.90 1.63 -9.43
CA SER A 73 12.78 0.79 -9.87
C SER A 73 12.25 -0.10 -8.74
N ASN A 74 13.14 -0.69 -7.94
CA ASN A 74 12.75 -1.52 -6.80
C ASN A 74 12.17 -0.69 -5.65
N ILE A 75 12.74 0.49 -5.36
CA ILE A 75 12.20 1.43 -4.37
C ILE A 75 10.76 1.82 -4.74
N MET A 76 10.52 2.19 -6.00
CA MET A 76 9.17 2.55 -6.48
C MET A 76 8.19 1.38 -6.38
N LYS A 77 8.60 0.16 -6.75
CA LYS A 77 7.76 -1.05 -6.61
C LYS A 77 7.38 -1.32 -5.15
N LEU A 78 8.36 -1.24 -4.25
CA LEU A 78 8.14 -1.47 -2.81
C LEU A 78 7.26 -0.38 -2.19
N TYR A 79 7.42 0.87 -2.62
CA TYR A 79 6.55 1.93 -2.15
C TYR A 79 5.13 1.78 -2.68
N SER A 80 4.98 1.46 -3.97
CA SER A 80 3.69 1.19 -4.60
C SER A 80 2.93 0.04 -3.91
N SER A 81 3.62 -1.05 -3.59
CA SER A 81 3.03 -2.22 -2.94
C SER A 81 2.74 -2.01 -1.45
N SER A 82 3.44 -1.08 -0.78
CA SER A 82 3.23 -0.78 0.65
C SER A 82 1.78 -0.41 0.98
N PHE A 83 1.09 0.30 0.08
CA PHE A 83 -0.32 0.67 0.23
C PHE A 83 -1.23 -0.56 0.24
N ILE A 84 -0.94 -1.56 -0.61
CA ILE A 84 -1.70 -2.81 -0.63
C ILE A 84 -1.35 -3.65 0.60
N VAL A 85 -0.07 -3.72 0.98
CA VAL A 85 0.36 -4.44 2.19
C VAL A 85 -0.32 -3.88 3.44
N LEU A 86 -0.42 -2.56 3.58
CA LEU A 86 -1.12 -1.94 4.69
C LEU A 86 -2.60 -2.34 4.72
N ASN A 87 -3.28 -2.36 3.57
CA ASN A 87 -4.66 -2.83 3.45
C ASN A 87 -4.80 -4.32 3.81
N VAL A 88 -3.84 -5.17 3.44
CA VAL A 88 -3.80 -6.60 3.83
C VAL A 88 -3.69 -6.73 5.34
N ILE A 89 -2.83 -5.94 5.98
CA ILE A 89 -2.67 -5.94 7.44
C ILE A 89 -3.98 -5.53 8.12
N ILE A 90 -4.63 -4.46 7.66
CA ILE A 90 -5.92 -4.01 8.20
C ILE A 90 -7.00 -5.08 7.96
N PHE A 91 -7.06 -5.68 6.78
CA PHE A 91 -7.99 -6.77 6.47
C PHE A 91 -7.79 -7.98 7.41
N ALA A 92 -6.53 -8.37 7.63
CA ALA A 92 -6.19 -9.46 8.53
C ALA A 92 -6.56 -9.13 9.97
N PHE A 93 -6.28 -7.91 10.42
CA PHE A 93 -6.67 -7.42 11.74
C PHE A 93 -8.18 -7.49 11.96
N LEU A 94 -8.97 -6.97 11.01
CA LEU A 94 -10.43 -6.99 11.06
C LEU A 94 -10.99 -8.43 11.04
N SER A 95 -10.42 -9.30 10.20
CA SER A 95 -10.95 -10.64 9.95
C SER A 95 -10.56 -11.67 11.01
N TYR A 96 -9.30 -11.67 11.44
CA TYR A 96 -8.73 -12.71 12.32
C TYR A 96 -8.71 -12.27 13.79
N ILE A 97 -8.39 -11.00 14.07
CA ILE A 97 -8.28 -10.50 15.44
C ILE A 97 -9.63 -10.03 15.95
N LEU A 98 -10.22 -9.00 15.32
CA LEU A 98 -11.51 -8.45 15.76
C LEU A 98 -12.69 -9.34 15.36
N ARG A 99 -12.53 -10.20 14.35
CA ARG A 99 -13.54 -11.12 13.83
C ARG A 99 -14.81 -10.43 13.31
N ILE A 100 -14.71 -9.15 12.92
CA ILE A 100 -15.85 -8.36 12.41
C ILE A 100 -15.86 -8.40 10.88
N TRP A 101 -16.44 -9.48 10.34
CA TRP A 101 -16.41 -9.77 8.91
C TRP A 101 -17.10 -8.72 8.03
N LYS A 102 -18.08 -7.97 8.57
CA LYS A 102 -18.78 -6.91 7.83
C LYS A 102 -17.82 -5.78 7.43
N PHE A 103 -16.97 -5.32 8.36
CA PHE A 103 -15.97 -4.29 8.06
C PHE A 103 -14.87 -4.80 7.14
N ALA A 104 -14.46 -6.06 7.29
CA ALA A 104 -13.52 -6.68 6.36
C ALA A 104 -14.06 -6.73 4.93
N LEU A 105 -15.35 -7.05 4.76
CA LEU A 105 -16.02 -7.00 3.45
C LEU A 105 -16.10 -5.57 2.90
N ILE A 106 -16.49 -4.60 3.74
CA ILE A 106 -16.52 -3.18 3.34
C ILE A 106 -15.13 -2.74 2.84
N LEU A 107 -14.06 -3.12 3.53
CA LEU A 107 -12.70 -2.78 3.12
C LEU A 107 -12.32 -3.35 1.74
N ILE A 108 -12.72 -4.60 1.45
CA ILE A 108 -12.54 -5.21 0.13
C ILE A 108 -13.29 -4.38 -0.93
N LEU A 109 -14.56 -4.06 -0.67
CA LEU A 109 -15.41 -3.31 -1.60
C LEU A 109 -14.91 -1.88 -1.84
N MET A 110 -14.39 -1.23 -0.80
CA MET A 110 -13.79 0.11 -0.90
C MET A 110 -12.58 0.12 -1.83
N ASN A 111 -11.68 -0.87 -1.68
CA ASN A 111 -10.47 -0.99 -2.47
C ASN A 111 -10.69 -1.48 -3.92
N THR A 112 -11.91 -1.88 -4.29
CA THR A 112 -12.18 -2.49 -5.61
C THR A 112 -13.30 -1.81 -6.39
N ILE A 113 -14.43 -1.52 -5.76
CA ILE A 113 -15.65 -1.06 -6.44
C ILE A 113 -15.95 0.39 -6.12
N ILE A 114 -15.92 0.77 -4.84
CA ILE A 114 -16.43 2.08 -4.40
C ILE A 114 -15.43 3.19 -4.72
N VAL A 115 -14.15 2.98 -4.43
CA VAL A 115 -13.10 3.99 -4.63
C VAL A 115 -11.96 3.42 -5.49
N SER A 116 -12.31 2.79 -6.60
CA SER A 116 -11.33 2.08 -7.47
C SER A 116 -10.17 2.96 -7.94
N HIS A 117 -10.40 4.27 -8.13
CA HIS A 117 -9.36 5.22 -8.54
C HIS A 117 -8.23 5.38 -7.51
N THR A 118 -8.48 5.17 -6.20
CA THR A 118 -7.41 5.24 -5.18
C THR A 118 -6.41 4.10 -5.29
N PHE A 119 -6.66 3.11 -6.17
CA PHE A 119 -5.60 2.23 -6.60
C PHE A 119 -4.48 3.05 -7.25
N TYR A 120 -4.75 3.86 -8.28
CA TYR A 120 -3.71 4.62 -8.97
C TYR A 120 -3.32 5.91 -8.23
N TRP A 121 -4.27 6.53 -7.52
CA TRP A 121 -4.08 7.76 -6.78
C TRP A 121 -3.73 7.48 -5.31
N ILE A 122 -2.44 7.30 -5.06
CA ILE A 122 -1.84 7.05 -3.73
C ILE A 122 -1.15 8.27 -3.13
#